data_AF-A0A926AT00-F1
#
_entry.id   AF-A0A926AT00-F1
#
_cell.length_a   1.000
_cell.length_b   1.000
_cell.length_c   1.000
_cell.angle_alpha   90.00
_cell.angle_beta   90.00
_cell.angle_gamma   90.00
#
_symmetry.space_group_name_H-M   'P 1'
#
loop_
_entity.id
_entity.type
_entity.pdbx_description
1 polymer ?
#
loop_
_entity_poly.entity_id
_entity_poly.type
_entity_poly.pdbx_seq_one_letter_code
_entity_poly.pdbx_strand_id
1 'polypeptide(L)'
;DEDDVAETLNELQTLGFVGCIHTETGRTERYRHYMRLRTALTGPQLAIMTELLLRGRQQLGELRTRASRMVQIESQDDLRRELQSLLEANLVRSNGPLERRGIEVDHNLYPEGENHEQLSALSDDDVRDNDDDRPAPTSTRPPASAASHAMASPSTSRASDERAAALEATVRELKDDLASIRDEFRSLQDRFEDLRRQLGG
;
A
#
# COMPACT_ATOMS: atom_id res chain seq x y z
N ASP A 1 -18.33 -11.31 -12.89
CA ASP A 1 -19.59 -11.20 -13.65
C ASP A 1 -20.59 -10.29 -12.93
N GLU A 2 -21.77 -10.06 -13.50
CA GLU A 2 -22.79 -9.16 -12.93
C GLU A 2 -23.24 -9.63 -11.54
N ASP A 3 -23.41 -10.94 -11.36
CA ASP A 3 -23.76 -11.55 -10.07
C ASP A 3 -22.68 -11.28 -9.01
N ASP A 4 -21.39 -11.43 -9.35
CA ASP A 4 -20.28 -11.13 -8.42
C ASP A 4 -20.27 -9.65 -7.99
N VAL A 5 -20.59 -8.75 -8.92
CA VAL A 5 -20.68 -7.31 -8.63
C VAL A 5 -21.84 -7.04 -7.68
N ALA A 6 -23.00 -7.68 -7.89
CA ALA A 6 -24.16 -7.54 -7.01
C ALA A 6 -23.89 -8.10 -5.61
N GLU A 7 -23.21 -9.25 -5.51
CA GLU A 7 -22.77 -9.83 -4.23
C GLU A 7 -21.82 -8.88 -3.49
N THR A 8 -20.80 -8.37 -4.19
CA THR A 8 -19.85 -7.40 -3.63
C THR A 8 -20.55 -6.11 -3.15
N LEU A 9 -21.55 -5.62 -3.90
CA LEU A 9 -22.32 -4.44 -3.50
C LEU A 9 -23.14 -4.69 -2.22
N ASN A 10 -23.71 -5.88 -2.06
CA ASN A 10 -24.43 -6.27 -0.85
C ASN A 10 -23.50 -6.36 0.37
N GLU A 11 -22.30 -6.91 0.19
CA GLU A 11 -21.26 -6.93 1.22
C GLU A 11 -20.86 -5.51 1.63
N LEU A 12 -20.56 -4.65 0.66
CA LEU A 12 -20.20 -3.24 0.91
C LEU A 12 -21.34 -2.44 1.55
N GLN A 13 -22.60 -2.80 1.28
CA GLN A 13 -23.75 -2.22 1.93
C GLN A 13 -23.87 -2.68 3.38
N THR A 14 -23.63 -3.96 3.66
CA THR A 14 -23.59 -4.52 5.02
C THR A 14 -22.47 -3.90 5.85
N LEU A 15 -21.30 -3.70 5.22
CA LEU A 15 -20.18 -2.97 5.81
C LEU A 15 -20.46 -1.46 5.95
N GLY A 16 -21.50 -0.94 5.28
CA GLY A 16 -21.97 0.44 5.28
C GLY A 16 -21.09 1.42 4.50
N PHE A 17 -20.30 0.93 3.53
CA PHE A 17 -19.53 1.76 2.60
C PHE A 17 -20.35 2.21 1.40
N VAL A 18 -21.46 1.53 1.10
CA VAL A 18 -22.34 1.83 -0.04
C VAL A 18 -23.80 1.88 0.43
N GLY A 19 -24.61 2.77 -0.15
CA GLY A 19 -26.06 2.82 0.01
C GLY A 19 -26.79 2.70 -1.32
N CYS A 20 -27.90 1.96 -1.33
CA CYS A 20 -28.81 1.89 -2.48
C CYS A 20 -29.82 3.04 -2.42
N ILE A 21 -29.92 3.79 -3.52
CA ILE A 21 -30.83 4.91 -3.71
C ILE A 21 -31.92 4.48 -4.69
N HIS A 22 -33.15 4.40 -4.18
CA HIS A 22 -34.35 4.20 -4.98
C HIS A 22 -34.88 5.57 -5.41
N THR A 23 -34.76 5.90 -6.69
CA THR A 23 -35.42 7.10 -7.24
C THR A 23 -36.93 6.82 -7.39
N GLU A 24 -37.79 7.80 -7.09
CA GLU A 24 -39.27 7.65 -7.10
C GLU A 24 -39.87 7.15 -8.42
N THR A 25 -39.17 7.31 -9.54
CA THR A 25 -39.53 6.80 -10.88
C THR A 25 -38.64 5.65 -11.36
N GLY A 26 -37.81 5.11 -10.46
CA GLY A 26 -36.61 4.34 -10.74
C GLY A 26 -36.86 2.91 -11.16
N ARG A 27 -36.68 2.63 -12.45
CA ARG A 27 -36.57 1.27 -13.00
C ARG A 27 -35.22 0.60 -12.72
N THR A 28 -34.27 1.32 -12.12
CA THR A 28 -32.90 0.86 -11.93
C THR A 28 -32.37 1.38 -10.61
N GLU A 29 -31.72 0.50 -9.87
CA GLU A 29 -31.03 0.81 -8.62
C GLU A 29 -29.80 1.68 -8.87
N ARG A 30 -29.56 2.66 -8.00
CA ARG A 30 -28.37 3.52 -8.07
C ARG A 30 -27.63 3.41 -6.75
N TYR A 31 -26.31 3.22 -6.82
CA TYR A 31 -25.48 3.03 -5.65
C TYR A 31 -24.64 4.29 -5.39
N ARG A 32 -24.54 4.68 -4.11
CA ARG A 32 -23.71 5.80 -3.65
C ARG A 32 -22.68 5.30 -2.63
N HIS A 33 -21.43 5.69 -2.80
CA HIS A 33 -20.40 5.43 -1.81
C HIS A 33 -20.46 6.42 -0.62
N TYR A 34 -20.13 5.93 0.57
CA TYR A 34 -20.05 6.67 1.83
C TYR A 34 -18.64 6.72 2.39
N MET A 35 -17.62 6.51 1.55
CA MET A 35 -16.21 6.54 1.98
C MET A 35 -15.87 7.77 2.82
N ARG A 36 -16.30 8.98 2.41
CA ARG A 36 -16.07 10.23 3.16
C ARG A 36 -16.70 10.27 4.56
N LEU A 37 -17.76 9.50 4.79
CA LEU A 37 -18.45 9.44 6.08
C LEU A 37 -17.86 8.34 6.98
N ARG A 38 -17.25 7.33 6.37
CA ARG A 38 -16.77 6.12 7.04
C ARG A 38 -15.27 6.09 7.28
N THR A 39 -14.52 6.90 6.54
CA THR A 39 -13.08 7.04 6.69
C THR A 39 -12.73 8.47 7.10
N ALA A 40 -11.61 8.62 7.80
CA ALA A 40 -11.05 9.93 8.13
C ALA A 40 -10.30 10.58 6.94
N LEU A 41 -10.47 10.04 5.73
CA LEU A 41 -9.70 10.45 4.57
C LEU A 41 -10.17 11.81 4.03
N THR A 42 -9.20 12.66 3.72
CA THR A 42 -9.45 13.93 3.05
C THR A 42 -9.89 13.71 1.60
N GLY A 43 -10.42 14.77 0.96
CA GLY A 43 -10.77 14.73 -0.46
C GLY A 43 -9.61 14.28 -1.36
N PRO A 44 -8.42 14.91 -1.26
CA PRO A 44 -7.22 14.49 -1.99
C PRO A 44 -6.80 13.05 -1.70
N GLN A 45 -6.80 12.62 -0.44
CA GLN A 45 -6.44 11.25 -0.05
C GLN A 45 -7.38 10.22 -0.68
N LEU A 46 -8.68 10.49 -0.69
CA LEU A 46 -9.66 9.60 -1.32
C LEU A 46 -9.46 9.53 -2.84
N ALA A 47 -9.10 10.63 -3.49
CA ALA A 47 -8.77 10.66 -4.92
C ALA A 47 -7.52 9.81 -5.21
N ILE A 48 -6.47 9.94 -4.38
CA ILE A 48 -5.25 9.13 -4.47
C ILE A 48 -5.58 7.64 -4.32
N MET A 49 -6.30 7.27 -3.26
CA MET A 49 -6.70 5.88 -3.00
C MET A 49 -7.54 5.31 -4.14
N THR A 50 -8.43 6.11 -4.73
CA THR A 50 -9.26 5.69 -5.86
C THR A 50 -8.40 5.36 -7.09
N GLU A 51 -7.42 6.20 -7.43
CA GLU A 51 -6.51 5.90 -8.55
C GLU A 51 -5.65 4.66 -8.30
N LEU A 52 -5.16 4.47 -7.07
CA LEU A 52 -4.37 3.29 -6.71
C LEU A 52 -5.22 2.02 -6.75
N LEU A 53 -6.45 2.03 -6.23
CA LEU A 53 -7.35 0.87 -6.29
C LEU A 53 -7.74 0.46 -7.72
N LEU A 54 -7.89 1.44 -8.63
CA LEU A 54 -8.33 1.16 -10.00
C LEU A 54 -7.20 0.74 -10.94
N ARG A 55 -5.94 1.04 -10.60
CA ARG A 55 -4.81 0.89 -11.53
C ARG A 55 -3.58 0.23 -10.91
N GLY A 56 -3.59 -0.01 -9.61
CA GLY A 56 -2.45 -0.51 -8.84
C GLY A 56 -1.32 0.51 -8.73
N ARG A 57 -0.10 -0.03 -8.75
CA ARG A 57 1.16 0.71 -8.61
C ARG A 57 1.27 1.85 -9.62
N GLN A 58 1.66 3.03 -9.15
CA GLN A 58 1.84 4.20 -10.01
C GLN A 58 3.00 5.07 -9.54
N GLN A 59 3.64 5.75 -10.49
CA GLN A 59 4.64 6.78 -10.17
C GLN A 59 3.97 8.07 -9.69
N LEU A 60 4.65 8.80 -8.80
CA LEU A 60 4.14 10.05 -8.21
C LEU A 60 3.65 11.09 -9.23
N GLY A 61 4.38 11.27 -10.34
CA GLY A 61 4.03 12.25 -11.37
C GLY A 61 2.74 11.91 -12.11
N GLU A 62 2.54 10.62 -12.42
CA GLU A 62 1.30 10.14 -13.03
C GLU A 62 0.14 10.19 -12.05
N LEU A 63 0.37 9.74 -10.82
CA LEU A 63 -0.61 9.73 -9.74
C LEU A 63 -1.16 11.13 -9.48
N ARG A 64 -0.29 12.16 -9.39
CA ARG A 64 -0.73 13.55 -9.22
C ARG A 64 -1.66 14.01 -10.34
N THR A 65 -1.29 13.70 -11.59
CA THR A 65 -2.02 14.14 -12.78
C THR A 65 -3.37 13.47 -12.88
N ARG A 66 -3.46 12.18 -12.53
CA ARG A 66 -4.71 11.41 -12.55
C ARG A 66 -5.63 11.79 -11.39
N ALA A 67 -5.11 11.82 -10.16
CA ALA A 67 -5.88 12.20 -8.97
C ALA A 67 -6.42 13.64 -9.05
N SER A 68 -5.68 14.56 -9.69
CA SER A 68 -6.12 15.94 -9.95
C SER A 68 -7.42 16.04 -10.77
N ARG A 69 -7.82 14.98 -11.49
CA ARG A 69 -9.12 14.94 -12.21
C ARG A 69 -10.32 14.84 -11.27
N MET A 70 -10.13 14.29 -10.06
CA MET A 70 -11.17 14.17 -9.04
C MET A 70 -11.11 15.32 -8.03
N VAL A 71 -9.92 15.60 -7.51
CA VAL A 71 -9.67 16.67 -6.54
C VAL A 71 -8.33 17.30 -6.89
N GLN A 72 -8.31 18.62 -7.11
CA GLN A 72 -7.10 19.35 -7.50
C GLN A 72 -5.98 19.17 -6.47
N ILE A 73 -4.79 18.78 -6.94
CA ILE A 73 -3.55 18.71 -6.14
C ILE A 73 -2.54 19.69 -6.76
N GLU A 74 -2.29 20.80 -6.06
CA GLU A 74 -1.54 21.94 -6.59
C GLU A 74 -0.09 21.59 -6.92
N SER A 75 0.61 20.97 -5.96
CA SER A 75 2.02 20.64 -6.10
C SER A 75 2.33 19.16 -5.88
N GLN A 76 3.52 18.74 -6.28
CA GLN A 76 4.01 17.41 -5.95
C GLN A 76 4.32 17.27 -4.44
N ASP A 77 4.62 18.38 -3.75
CA ASP A 77 4.84 18.38 -2.31
C ASP A 77 3.54 18.17 -1.53
N ASP A 78 2.43 18.73 -2.02
CA ASP A 78 1.10 18.44 -1.46
C ASP A 78 0.75 16.96 -1.61
N LEU A 79 1.02 16.37 -2.78
CA LEU A 79 0.84 14.93 -2.97
C LEU A 79 1.67 14.12 -1.96
N ARG A 80 2.95 14.47 -1.77
CA ARG A 80 3.83 13.78 -0.81
C ARG A 80 3.31 13.90 0.62
N ARG A 81 2.81 15.07 1.02
CA ARG A 81 2.21 15.27 2.36
C ARG A 81 0.99 14.39 2.58
N GLU A 82 0.09 14.31 1.60
CA GLU A 82 -1.09 13.43 1.70
C GLU A 82 -0.69 11.95 1.70
N LEU A 83 0.30 11.57 0.89
CA LEU A 83 0.84 10.20 0.86
C LEU A 83 1.53 9.82 2.16
N GLN A 84 2.24 10.74 2.81
CA GLN A 84 2.86 10.51 4.11
C GLN A 84 1.80 10.18 5.16
N SER A 85 0.69 10.92 5.19
CA SER A 85 -0.45 10.61 6.08
C SER A 85 -1.09 9.25 5.77
N LEU A 86 -1.16 8.87 4.49
CA LEU A 86 -1.67 7.56 4.08
C LEU A 86 -0.72 6.39 4.42
N LEU A 87 0.60 6.61 4.37
CA LEU A 87 1.61 5.65 4.81
C LEU A 87 1.53 5.42 6.32
N GLU A 88 1.38 6.49 7.11
CA GLU A 88 1.20 6.40 8.56
C GLU A 88 -0.09 5.65 8.94
N ALA A 89 -1.14 5.80 8.13
CA ALA A 89 -2.39 5.05 8.28
C ALA A 89 -2.33 3.61 7.75
N ASN A 90 -1.17 3.14 7.23
CA ASN A 90 -0.98 1.82 6.61
C ASN A 90 -1.92 1.52 5.44
N LEU A 91 -2.42 2.55 4.75
CA LEU A 91 -3.32 2.39 3.59
C LEU A 91 -2.56 2.30 2.26
N VAL A 92 -1.32 2.74 2.25
CA VAL A 92 -0.45 2.85 1.08
C VAL A 92 0.91 2.24 1.41
N ARG A 93 1.63 1.79 0.38
CA ARG A 93 3.02 1.33 0.44
C ARG A 93 3.85 2.00 -0.65
N SER A 94 5.12 2.29 -0.37
CA SER A 94 6.07 2.88 -1.34
C SER A 94 7.33 2.03 -1.48
N ASN A 95 7.98 2.09 -2.65
CA ASN A 95 9.24 1.39 -2.92
C ASN A 95 10.49 2.12 -2.37
N GLY A 96 10.33 3.27 -1.72
CA GLY A 96 11.42 4.07 -1.17
C GLY A 96 10.93 5.40 -0.56
N PRO A 97 11.87 6.26 -0.10
CA PRO A 97 11.57 7.56 0.50
C PRO A 97 10.96 8.53 -0.52
N LEU A 98 9.76 9.07 -0.27
CA LEU A 98 8.89 9.84 -1.19
C LEU A 98 9.54 11.08 -1.87
N GLU A 99 10.70 11.51 -1.40
CA GLU A 99 11.45 12.66 -1.91
C GLU A 99 12.25 12.33 -3.18
N ARG A 100 12.64 11.06 -3.36
CA ARG A 100 13.39 10.59 -4.53
C ARG A 100 12.58 10.65 -5.83
N ARG A 101 13.28 10.60 -6.96
CA ARG A 101 12.67 10.45 -8.28
C ARG A 101 12.47 8.97 -8.61
N GLY A 102 11.49 8.66 -9.45
CA GLY A 102 11.22 7.28 -9.88
C GLY A 102 10.49 6.41 -8.86
N ILE A 103 9.90 7.03 -7.83
CA ILE A 103 9.18 6.31 -6.77
C ILE A 103 7.84 5.83 -7.28
N GLU A 104 7.55 4.59 -6.95
CA GLU A 104 6.27 3.95 -7.19
C GLU A 104 5.56 3.72 -5.86
N VAL A 105 4.25 3.95 -5.91
CA VAL A 105 3.36 3.90 -4.77
C VAL A 105 2.19 3.02 -5.13
N ASP A 106 1.75 2.19 -4.19
CA ASP A 106 0.61 1.29 -4.35
C ASP A 106 -0.25 1.23 -3.08
N HIS A 107 -1.49 0.75 -3.18
CA HIS A 107 -2.36 0.59 -2.01
C HIS A 107 -1.96 -0.64 -1.18
N ASN A 108 -2.32 -0.65 0.10
CA ASN A 108 -2.01 -1.74 1.03
C ASN A 108 -3.28 -2.52 1.44
N LEU A 109 -4.24 -2.62 0.54
CA LEU A 109 -5.56 -3.25 0.77
C LEU A 109 -5.72 -4.60 0.07
N TYR A 110 -4.61 -5.21 -0.38
CA TYR A 110 -4.66 -6.54 -0.97
C TYR A 110 -4.92 -7.59 0.12
N PRO A 111 -5.75 -8.61 -0.15
CA PRO A 111 -5.96 -9.71 0.79
C PRO A 111 -4.67 -10.53 0.99
N GLU A 112 -4.56 -11.17 2.16
CA GLU A 112 -3.41 -12.00 2.50
C GLU A 112 -3.24 -13.15 1.49
N GLY A 113 -2.07 -13.22 0.85
CA GLY A 113 -1.76 -14.20 -0.20
C GLY A 113 -1.88 -13.65 -1.63
N GLU A 114 -2.53 -12.50 -1.82
CA GLU A 114 -2.53 -11.77 -3.09
C GLU A 114 -1.42 -10.72 -3.08
N ASN A 115 -0.16 -11.16 -3.16
CA ASN A 115 0.98 -10.26 -3.25
C ASN A 115 1.05 -9.65 -4.65
N HIS A 116 0.37 -8.52 -4.85
CA HIS A 116 0.64 -7.72 -6.03
C HIS A 116 2.11 -7.28 -6.03
N GLU A 117 2.75 -7.33 -7.21
CA GLU A 117 4.20 -7.46 -7.42
C GLU A 117 5.00 -6.65 -6.38
N GLN A 118 5.94 -7.31 -5.70
CA GLN A 118 6.76 -6.69 -4.67
C GLN A 118 7.28 -5.35 -5.18
N LEU A 119 7.05 -4.30 -4.40
CA LEU A 119 7.73 -3.02 -4.61
C LEU A 119 9.21 -3.32 -4.42
N SER A 120 9.93 -3.56 -5.52
CA SER A 120 11.38 -3.76 -5.48
C SER A 120 11.96 -2.48 -4.89
N ALA A 121 12.41 -2.56 -3.65
CA ALA A 121 12.99 -1.42 -2.96
C ALA A 121 14.10 -0.87 -3.86
N LEU A 122 13.99 0.41 -4.22
CA LEU A 122 15.06 1.06 -4.96
C LEU A 122 16.29 1.06 -4.03
N SER A 123 17.27 0.21 -4.35
CA SER A 123 18.55 0.16 -3.66
C SER A 123 19.26 1.50 -3.79
N ASP A 124 19.95 1.94 -2.73
CA ASP A 124 20.76 3.17 -2.73
C ASP A 124 21.86 3.23 -3.80
N ASP A 125 22.14 2.11 -4.49
CA ASP A 125 23.23 1.95 -5.48
C ASP A 125 22.84 2.28 -6.93
N ASP A 126 21.55 2.51 -7.25
CA ASP A 126 21.09 2.71 -8.65
C ASP A 126 21.25 4.16 -9.16
N VAL A 127 21.77 5.08 -8.34
CA VAL A 127 22.14 6.43 -8.79
C VAL A 127 23.60 6.42 -9.22
N ARG A 128 23.89 5.81 -10.37
CA ARG A 128 25.01 6.32 -11.17
C ARG A 128 24.59 7.69 -11.69
N ASP A 129 25.25 8.68 -11.11
CA ASP A 129 25.38 10.05 -11.56
C ASP A 129 25.21 10.15 -13.08
N ASN A 130 24.07 10.68 -13.51
CA ASN A 130 23.78 10.95 -14.91
C ASN A 130 23.76 12.48 -15.09
N ASP A 131 24.80 13.13 -14.56
CA ASP A 131 25.27 14.43 -15.04
C ASP A 131 26.13 14.17 -16.28
N ASP A 132 25.49 14.01 -17.44
CA ASP A 132 26.11 14.50 -18.66
C ASP A 132 25.08 14.89 -19.73
N ASP A 133 25.45 15.95 -20.42
CA ASP A 133 24.69 16.81 -21.30
C ASP A 133 24.09 16.06 -22.51
N ARG A 134 22.92 16.52 -23.00
CA ARG A 134 22.26 15.96 -24.19
C ARG A 134 22.62 16.84 -25.40
N PRO A 135 22.91 16.25 -26.58
CA PRO A 135 21.85 16.21 -27.60
C PRO A 135 21.86 14.93 -28.47
N ALA A 136 20.67 14.53 -28.96
CA ALA A 136 20.46 13.49 -29.99
C ALA A 136 20.45 14.13 -31.41
N PRO A 137 20.29 13.42 -32.57
CA PRO A 137 20.18 11.96 -32.84
C PRO A 137 20.93 11.44 -34.11
N THR A 138 21.15 10.11 -34.29
CA THR A 138 20.89 9.35 -35.56
C THR A 138 21.19 7.83 -35.48
N SER A 139 20.41 7.05 -36.24
CA SER A 139 20.38 5.58 -36.40
C SER A 139 21.69 4.89 -36.86
N THR A 140 21.88 3.60 -36.54
CA THR A 140 21.81 2.44 -37.49
C THR A 140 22.39 1.13 -36.88
N ARG A 141 21.51 0.10 -36.71
CA ARG A 141 21.68 -1.37 -36.91
C ARG A 141 22.61 -2.24 -35.99
N PRO A 142 22.22 -3.50 -35.63
CA PRO A 142 22.98 -4.43 -34.78
C PRO A 142 23.88 -5.42 -35.55
N PRO A 143 24.81 -6.14 -34.88
CA PRO A 143 24.56 -7.57 -34.61
C PRO A 143 25.14 -8.17 -33.31
N ALA A 144 24.43 -9.20 -32.82
CA ALA A 144 24.81 -10.46 -32.16
C ALA A 144 26.07 -10.60 -31.24
N SER A 145 25.77 -11.09 -30.02
CA SER A 145 26.35 -12.26 -29.32
C SER A 145 27.85 -12.30 -29.00
N ALA A 146 28.20 -12.22 -27.71
CA ALA A 146 29.01 -13.24 -27.03
C ALA A 146 28.98 -13.03 -25.50
N ALA A 147 28.84 -14.14 -24.78
CA ALA A 147 28.91 -14.26 -23.33
C ALA A 147 30.24 -13.76 -22.75
N SER A 148 30.23 -13.27 -21.50
CA SER A 148 30.97 -13.85 -20.35
C SER A 148 31.02 -12.92 -19.12
N HIS A 149 30.40 -13.40 -18.03
CA HIS A 149 30.88 -13.50 -16.65
C HIS A 149 31.38 -12.28 -15.81
N ALA A 150 30.95 -12.34 -14.53
CA ALA A 150 31.58 -11.85 -13.28
C ALA A 150 31.30 -10.37 -12.92
N MET A 151 30.80 -9.98 -11.74
CA MET A 151 30.69 -10.60 -10.41
C MET A 151 29.42 -10.09 -9.71
N ALA A 152 28.65 -10.99 -9.07
CA ALA A 152 27.88 -10.59 -7.90
C ALA A 152 28.88 -10.30 -6.78
N SER A 153 28.95 -9.04 -6.34
CA SER A 153 29.83 -8.65 -5.26
C SER A 153 29.47 -9.43 -3.99
N PRO A 154 30.43 -10.06 -3.27
CA PRO A 154 30.15 -10.78 -2.02
C PRO A 154 29.65 -9.85 -0.90
N SER A 155 29.71 -8.53 -1.09
CA SER A 155 29.15 -7.52 -0.19
C SER A 155 27.63 -7.44 -0.25
N THR A 156 27.00 -7.63 -1.41
CA THR A 156 25.53 -7.51 -1.56
C THR A 156 24.79 -8.74 -1.03
N SER A 157 25.37 -9.94 -1.20
CA SER A 157 24.81 -11.16 -0.60
C SER A 157 24.93 -11.12 0.92
N ARG A 158 26.09 -10.71 1.46
CA ARG A 158 26.29 -10.56 2.91
C ARG A 158 25.37 -9.51 3.53
N ALA A 159 25.19 -8.36 2.89
CA ALA A 159 24.26 -7.34 3.37
C ALA A 159 22.79 -7.82 3.34
N SER A 160 22.44 -8.67 2.38
CA SER A 160 21.11 -9.28 2.30
C SER A 160 20.91 -10.35 3.39
N ASP A 161 21.93 -11.18 3.64
CA ASP A 161 21.92 -12.20 4.69
C ASP A 161 21.87 -11.58 6.09
N GLU A 162 22.60 -10.49 6.33
CA GLU A 162 22.57 -9.73 7.59
C GLU A 162 21.20 -9.10 7.85
N ARG A 163 20.56 -8.55 6.82
CA ARG A 163 19.19 -8.00 6.93
C ARG A 163 18.17 -9.10 7.19
N ALA A 164 18.31 -10.26 6.54
CA ALA A 164 17.44 -11.42 6.78
C ALA A 164 17.57 -11.91 8.23
N ALA A 165 18.79 -12.05 8.75
CA ALA A 165 19.04 -12.43 10.13
C ALA A 165 18.49 -11.41 11.14
N ALA A 166 18.63 -10.11 10.86
CA ALA A 166 18.06 -9.05 11.69
C ALA A 166 16.53 -9.09 11.70
N LEU A 167 15.91 -9.30 10.54
CA LEU A 167 14.45 -9.38 10.43
C LEU A 167 13.90 -10.62 11.14
N GLU A 168 14.56 -11.76 11.01
CA GLU A 168 14.22 -12.98 11.75
C GLU A 168 14.35 -12.80 13.26
N ALA A 169 15.31 -11.98 13.72
CA ALA A 169 15.43 -11.62 15.13
C ALA A 169 14.25 -10.78 15.61
N THR A 170 13.86 -9.75 14.86
CA THR A 170 12.68 -8.93 15.18
C THR A 170 11.39 -9.75 15.14
N VAL A 171 11.23 -10.67 14.18
CA VAL A 171 10.06 -11.56 14.11
C VAL A 171 9.99 -12.48 15.33
N ARG A 172 11.14 -12.94 15.85
CA ARG A 172 11.18 -13.75 17.06
C ARG A 172 10.78 -12.92 18.29
N GLU A 173 11.35 -11.74 18.44
CA GLU A 173 11.03 -10.80 19.52
C GLU A 173 9.54 -10.45 19.53
N LEU A 174 8.96 -10.06 18.39
CA LEU A 174 7.54 -9.75 18.28
C LEU A 174 6.65 -10.96 18.59
N LYS A 175 7.07 -12.18 18.21
CA LYS A 175 6.33 -13.40 18.56
C LYS A 175 6.37 -13.68 20.07
N ASP A 176 7.50 -13.42 20.70
CA ASP A 176 7.67 -13.57 22.14
C ASP A 176 6.83 -12.52 22.89
N ASP A 177 6.81 -11.27 22.43
CA ASP A 177 5.95 -10.21 22.98
C ASP A 177 4.45 -10.56 22.83
N LEU A 178 4.04 -11.07 21.67
CA LEU A 178 2.67 -11.54 21.45
C LEU A 178 2.31 -12.78 22.30
N ALA A 179 3.29 -13.60 22.68
CA ALA A 179 3.06 -14.67 23.64
C ALA A 179 2.87 -14.09 25.05
N SER A 180 3.72 -13.14 25.46
CA SER A 180 3.61 -12.46 26.76
C SER A 180 2.27 -11.75 26.93
N ILE A 181 1.86 -10.92 25.96
CA ILE A 181 0.59 -10.20 26.00
C ILE A 181 -0.60 -11.16 26.10
N ARG A 182 -0.55 -12.29 25.40
CA ARG A 182 -1.62 -13.29 25.44
C ARG A 182 -1.71 -13.98 26.80
N ASP A 183 -0.58 -14.26 27.43
CA ASP A 183 -0.55 -14.85 28.76
C ASP A 183 -0.97 -13.86 29.85
N GLU A 184 -0.60 -12.58 29.71
CA GLU A 184 -1.13 -11.49 30.54
C GLU A 184 -2.66 -11.36 30.40
N PHE A 185 -3.17 -11.44 29.17
CA PHE A 185 -4.61 -11.38 28.92
C PHE A 185 -5.35 -12.57 29.52
N ARG A 186 -4.79 -13.79 29.42
CA ARG A 186 -5.33 -14.97 30.10
C ARG A 186 -5.37 -14.79 31.61
N SER A 187 -4.27 -14.33 32.20
CA SER A 187 -4.18 -14.04 33.63
C SER A 187 -5.22 -13.01 34.07
N LEU A 188 -5.47 -11.99 33.24
CA LEU A 188 -6.51 -10.99 33.50
C LEU A 188 -7.93 -11.57 33.37
N GLN A 189 -8.18 -12.43 32.38
CA GLN A 189 -9.44 -13.14 32.22
C GLN A 189 -9.72 -14.06 33.42
N ASP A 190 -8.74 -14.83 33.86
CA ASP A 190 -8.86 -15.72 35.03
C ASP A 190 -9.16 -14.91 36.30
N ARG A 191 -8.45 -13.80 36.52
CA ARG A 191 -8.72 -12.88 37.64
C ARG A 191 -10.11 -12.28 37.56
N PHE A 192 -10.59 -11.95 36.36
CA PHE A 192 -11.92 -11.41 36.16
C PHE A 192 -13.01 -12.46 36.43
N GLU A 193 -12.79 -13.70 35.99
CA GLU A 193 -13.69 -14.82 36.25
C GLU A 193 -13.76 -15.15 37.75
N ASP A 194 -12.62 -15.16 38.43
CA ASP A 194 -12.54 -15.30 39.89
C ASP A 194 -13.28 -14.16 40.60
N LEU A 195 -13.09 -12.90 40.17
CA LEU A 195 -13.78 -11.76 40.76
C LEU A 195 -15.30 -11.84 40.53
N ARG A 196 -15.73 -12.24 39.33
CA ARG A 196 -17.14 -12.47 39.01
C ARG A 196 -17.73 -13.59 39.86
N ARG A 197 -16.97 -14.67 40.11
CA ARG A 197 -17.39 -15.78 40.98
C ARG A 197 -17.50 -15.34 42.44
N GLN A 198 -16.62 -14.45 42.91
CA GLN A 198 -16.64 -13.88 44.26
C GLN A 198 -17.78 -12.87 44.46
N LEU A 199 -18.12 -12.10 43.43
CA LEU A 199 -19.20 -11.12 43.45
C LEU A 199 -20.57 -11.74 43.14
N GLY A 200 -20.61 -13.02 42.75
CA GLY A 200 -21.80 -13.86 42.69
C GLY A 200 -22.62 -13.69 41.40
N GLY A 201 -22.29 -14.50 40.39
CA GLY A 201 -23.20 -14.85 39.27
C GLY A 201 -23.45 -13.77 38.23
#